data_AF-A0A3N6MAE2-F1
#
_entry.id   AF-A0A3N6MAE2-F1
#
_cell.length_a   1.000
_cell.length_b   1.000
_cell.length_c   1.000
_cell.angle_alpha   90.00
_cell.angle_beta   90.00
_cell.angle_gamma   90.00
#
_symmetry.space_group_name_H-M   'P 1'
#
loop_
_entity.id
_entity.type
_entity.pdbx_description
1 polymer ?
#
loop_
_entity_poly.entity_id
_entity_poly.type
_entity_poly.pdbx_seq_one_letter_code
_entity_poly.pdbx_strand_id
1 'polypeptide(L)'
;MSVIRQPGIMGRTTRHRVVGVTVALTAALIETIAVGLWFGLVVGSRSTSTALAGLGILFCGSLLRTGVVGVAIDEPADLLRPHRLGAALALTAGWIVWLYVAEWIGGVPGVAIATLILVGVLTTQFVFERRVFELRSPVRPSVASVLSATLLAVGGAVLLVSVWFVDAAIVSPPISLEITTVVLRIEPVQLGAVVFGLLAFVAHQRRFRRLIET
;
A
#
# COMPACT_ATOMS: atom_id res chain seq x y z
N MET A 1 -51.67 17.84 -5.69
CA MET A 1 -50.60 16.86 -5.93
C MET A 1 -49.26 17.59 -5.88
N SER A 2 -48.52 17.47 -4.77
CA SER A 2 -47.22 18.12 -4.59
C SER A 2 -46.11 17.10 -4.83
N VAL A 3 -45.35 17.30 -5.91
CA VAL A 3 -44.21 16.46 -6.28
C VAL A 3 -42.96 17.10 -5.68
N ILE A 4 -42.49 16.55 -4.56
CA ILE A 4 -41.23 16.94 -3.93
C ILE A 4 -40.10 16.43 -4.83
N ARG A 5 -39.56 17.30 -5.68
CA ARG A 5 -38.27 17.06 -6.33
C ARG A 5 -37.19 17.23 -5.26
N GLN A 6 -36.53 16.16 -4.86
CA GLN A 6 -35.28 16.21 -4.09
C GLN A 6 -34.10 16.23 -5.09
N PRO A 7 -33.51 17.40 -5.45
CA PRO A 7 -32.46 17.48 -6.45
C PRO A 7 -31.06 17.28 -5.84
N GLY A 8 -30.94 17.11 -4.52
CA GLY A 8 -29.66 17.18 -3.80
C GLY A 8 -29.01 15.84 -3.42
N ILE A 9 -29.73 14.71 -3.49
CA ILE A 9 -29.26 13.44 -2.92
C ILE A 9 -28.29 12.70 -3.87
N MET A 10 -28.52 12.79 -5.19
CA MET A 10 -27.65 12.14 -6.19
C MET A 10 -26.29 12.84 -6.35
N GLY A 11 -26.21 14.16 -6.13
CA GLY A 11 -24.93 14.88 -6.19
C GLY A 11 -23.99 14.53 -5.04
N ARG A 12 -24.54 14.30 -3.84
CA ARG A 12 -23.77 14.08 -2.61
C ARG A 12 -23.14 12.69 -2.56
N THR A 13 -23.87 11.65 -2.96
CA THR A 13 -23.35 10.27 -3.02
C THR A 13 -22.27 10.13 -4.09
N THR A 14 -22.46 10.76 -5.25
CA THR A 14 -21.48 10.73 -6.34
C THR A 14 -20.19 11.47 -5.96
N ARG A 15 -20.30 12.64 -5.31
CA ARG A 15 -19.15 13.39 -4.81
C ARG A 15 -18.35 12.61 -3.76
N HIS A 16 -19.01 12.00 -2.77
CA HIS A 16 -18.30 11.17 -1.78
C HIS A 16 -17.63 9.96 -2.41
N ARG A 17 -18.26 9.33 -3.40
CA ARG A 17 -17.66 8.18 -4.11
C ARG A 17 -16.40 8.59 -4.87
N VAL A 18 -16.42 9.74 -5.56
CA VAL A 18 -15.25 10.25 -6.29
C VAL A 18 -14.12 10.58 -5.32
N VAL A 19 -14.41 11.28 -4.22
CA VAL A 19 -13.40 11.59 -3.18
C VAL A 19 -12.81 10.31 -2.55
N GLY A 20 -13.66 9.32 -2.25
CA GLY A 20 -13.17 8.04 -1.72
C GLY A 20 -12.25 7.29 -2.68
N VAL A 21 -12.53 7.35 -3.99
CA VAL A 21 -11.69 6.73 -5.02
C VAL A 21 -10.38 7.50 -5.20
N THR A 22 -10.39 8.83 -5.22
CA THR A 22 -9.16 9.62 -5.36
C THR A 22 -8.24 9.42 -4.16
N VAL A 23 -8.78 9.43 -2.94
CA VAL A 23 -8.00 9.21 -1.72
C VAL A 23 -7.44 7.79 -1.68
N ALA A 24 -8.22 6.78 -2.07
CA ALA A 24 -7.73 5.41 -2.19
C ALA A 24 -6.61 5.27 -3.23
N LEU A 25 -6.74 5.96 -4.37
CA LEU A 25 -5.73 5.99 -5.43
C LEU A 25 -4.44 6.66 -4.96
N THR A 26 -4.54 7.82 -4.31
CA THR A 26 -3.39 8.55 -3.76
C THR A 26 -2.69 7.73 -2.67
N ALA A 27 -3.44 7.11 -1.76
CA ALA A 27 -2.87 6.26 -0.72
C ALA A 27 -2.15 5.03 -1.31
N ALA A 28 -2.75 4.41 -2.34
CA ALA A 28 -2.14 3.28 -3.04
C ALA A 28 -0.88 3.70 -3.80
N LEU A 29 -0.90 4.85 -4.48
CA LEU A 29 0.28 5.38 -5.18
C LEU A 29 1.43 5.65 -4.21
N ILE A 30 1.15 6.31 -3.07
CA ILE A 30 2.15 6.58 -2.04
C ILE A 30 2.75 5.27 -1.52
N GLU A 31 1.91 4.28 -1.21
CA GLU A 31 2.36 2.97 -0.72
C GLU A 31 3.17 2.21 -1.78
N THR A 32 2.74 2.25 -3.04
CA THR A 32 3.43 1.62 -4.17
C THR A 32 4.80 2.23 -4.40
N ILE A 33 4.89 3.57 -4.39
CA ILE A 33 6.15 4.29 -4.56
C ILE A 33 7.06 4.03 -3.37
N ALA A 34 6.56 4.11 -2.14
CA ALA A 34 7.37 3.89 -0.94
C ALA A 34 7.92 2.46 -0.87
N VAL A 35 7.06 1.45 -1.06
CA VAL A 35 7.48 0.04 -1.05
C VAL A 35 8.37 -0.27 -2.24
N GLY A 36 8.05 0.23 -3.43
CA GLY A 36 8.86 0.01 -4.64
C GLY A 36 10.25 0.63 -4.55
N LEU A 37 10.37 1.87 -4.07
CA LEU A 37 11.66 2.53 -3.85
C LEU A 37 12.47 1.81 -2.76
N TRP A 38 11.83 1.45 -1.64
CA TRP A 38 12.46 0.67 -0.59
C TRP A 38 13.00 -0.67 -1.13
N PHE A 39 12.19 -1.41 -1.88
CA PHE A 39 12.60 -2.66 -2.50
C PHE A 39 13.77 -2.49 -3.47
N GLY A 40 13.71 -1.48 -4.34
CA GLY A 40 14.78 -1.18 -5.28
C GLY A 40 16.11 -0.91 -4.58
N LEU A 41 16.08 -0.19 -3.46
CA LEU A 41 17.27 0.06 -2.65
C LEU A 41 17.81 -1.21 -1.98
N VAL A 42 16.94 -1.99 -1.33
CA VAL A 42 17.33 -3.21 -0.59
C VAL A 42 17.92 -4.28 -1.52
N VAL A 43 17.37 -4.40 -2.72
CA VAL A 43 17.83 -5.40 -3.70
C VAL A 43 19.12 -4.94 -4.38
N GLY A 44 19.24 -3.64 -4.71
CA GLY A 44 20.37 -3.10 -5.45
C GLY A 44 21.64 -2.88 -4.63
N SER A 45 21.53 -2.66 -3.31
CA SER A 45 22.69 -2.39 -2.47
C SER A 45 22.43 -2.75 -1.00
N ARG A 46 23.26 -3.63 -0.44
CA ARG A 46 23.20 -4.06 0.97
C ARG A 46 24.09 -3.22 1.87
N SER A 47 23.99 -1.89 1.79
CA SER A 47 24.76 -1.00 2.67
C SER A 47 23.93 -0.51 3.87
N THR A 48 24.58 -0.14 4.96
CA THR A 48 23.90 0.45 6.13
C THR A 48 23.18 1.76 5.76
N SER A 49 23.74 2.53 4.83
CA SER A 49 23.15 3.78 4.34
C SER A 49 21.87 3.56 3.52
N THR A 50 21.82 2.50 2.71
CA THR A 50 20.64 2.15 1.91
C THR A 50 19.55 1.54 2.76
N ALA A 51 19.91 0.77 3.80
CA ALA A 51 18.96 0.31 4.81
C ALA A 51 18.29 1.49 5.56
N LEU A 52 19.08 2.48 6.00
CA LEU A 52 18.55 3.69 6.66
C LEU A 52 17.69 4.54 5.72
N ALA A 53 18.13 4.74 4.48
CA ALA A 53 17.34 5.45 3.46
C ALA A 53 16.01 4.74 3.19
N GLY A 54 16.06 3.41 3.06
CA GLY A 54 14.87 2.57 2.89
C GLY A 54 13.88 2.68 4.06
N LEU A 55 14.38 2.68 5.30
CA LEU A 55 13.59 2.88 6.50
C LEU A 55 12.91 4.25 6.50
N GLY A 56 13.66 5.30 6.14
CA GLY A 56 13.14 6.67 6.00
C GLY A 56 12.04 6.78 4.95
N ILE A 57 12.19 6.10 3.80
CA ILE A 57 11.20 6.08 2.72
C ILE A 57 9.91 5.39 3.17
N LEU A 58 10.01 4.21 3.79
CA LEU A 58 8.84 3.51 4.32
C LEU A 58 8.13 4.34 5.38
N PHE A 59 8.89 4.97 6.27
CA PHE A 59 8.34 5.79 7.34
C PHE A 59 7.64 7.03 6.77
N CYS A 60 8.28 7.77 5.88
CA CYS A 60 7.70 8.94 5.20
C CYS A 60 6.43 8.56 4.41
N GLY A 61 6.48 7.46 3.64
CA GLY A 61 5.33 6.95 2.90
C GLY A 61 4.15 6.58 3.80
N SER A 62 4.43 5.94 4.93
CA SER A 62 3.40 5.61 5.92
C SER A 62 2.77 6.86 6.56
N LEU A 63 3.57 7.89 6.87
CA LEU A 63 3.08 9.17 7.36
C LEU A 63 2.20 9.88 6.32
N LEU A 64 2.67 10.00 5.07
CA LEU A 64 1.92 10.60 3.98
C LEU A 64 0.58 9.90 3.76
N ARG A 65 0.56 8.55 3.80
CA ARG A 65 -0.68 7.77 3.74
C ARG A 65 -1.64 8.14 4.87
N THR A 66 -1.17 8.22 6.11
CA THR A 66 -2.03 8.61 7.24
C THR A 66 -2.51 10.06 7.15
N GLY A 67 -1.73 10.95 6.55
CA GLY A 67 -2.10 12.33 6.25
C GLY A 67 -3.21 12.42 5.22
N VAL A 68 -3.07 11.71 4.09
CA VAL A 68 -4.08 11.65 3.02
C VAL A 68 -5.41 11.11 3.53
N VAL A 69 -5.38 10.06 4.36
CA VAL A 69 -6.59 9.53 5.02
C VAL A 69 -7.18 10.55 6.00
N GLY A 70 -6.34 11.26 6.76
CA GLY A 70 -6.78 12.29 7.72
C GLY A 70 -7.46 13.49 7.06
N VAL A 71 -6.88 14.02 6.00
CA VAL A 71 -7.47 15.12 5.22
C VAL A 71 -8.84 14.72 4.63
N ALA A 72 -8.99 13.46 4.22
CA ALA A 72 -10.23 12.96 3.65
C ALA A 72 -11.40 12.85 4.64
N ILE A 73 -11.13 12.78 5.94
CA ILE A 73 -12.14 12.69 7.01
C ILE A 73 -12.44 14.05 7.65
N ASP A 74 -12.05 15.16 7.01
CA ASP A 74 -12.26 16.56 7.46
C ASP A 74 -11.70 16.89 8.86
N GLU A 75 -10.84 16.04 9.40
CA GLU A 75 -10.00 16.35 10.55
C GLU A 75 -8.62 16.77 10.03
N PRO A 76 -8.29 18.08 10.00
CA PRO A 76 -6.92 18.54 9.80
C PRO A 76 -6.10 18.09 11.03
N ALA A 77 -5.71 16.82 11.03
CA ALA A 77 -5.18 16.14 12.19
C ALA A 77 -3.68 16.41 12.33
N ASP A 78 -3.25 16.69 13.55
CA ASP A 78 -1.85 16.65 13.97
C ASP A 78 -1.20 15.33 13.52
N LEU A 79 -0.40 15.40 12.46
CA LEU A 79 0.38 14.29 11.91
C LEU A 79 1.32 13.68 12.96
N LEU A 80 1.68 14.46 13.98
CA LEU A 80 2.63 14.12 15.03
C LEU A 80 2.00 13.49 16.28
N ARG A 81 0.72 13.06 16.24
CA ARG A 81 0.15 12.32 17.37
C ARG A 81 0.96 11.03 17.61
N PRO A 82 1.35 10.73 18.87
CA PRO A 82 2.25 9.62 19.20
C PRO A 82 1.70 8.26 18.74
N HIS A 83 0.38 8.08 18.78
CA HIS A 83 -0.28 6.87 18.31
C HIS A 83 -0.15 6.66 16.78
N ARG A 84 -0.14 7.73 15.98
CA ARG A 84 0.04 7.65 14.52
C ARG A 84 1.49 7.32 14.17
N LEU A 85 2.45 7.92 14.87
CA LEU A 85 3.86 7.58 14.76
C LEU A 85 4.10 6.10 15.12
N GLY A 86 3.47 5.61 16.19
CA GLY A 86 3.51 4.20 16.56
C GLY A 86 2.95 3.27 15.49
N ALA A 87 1.82 3.62 14.87
CA ALA A 87 1.23 2.83 13.78
C ALA A 87 2.11 2.82 12.51
N ALA A 88 2.68 3.98 12.14
CA ALA A 88 3.64 4.11 11.06
C ALA A 88 4.88 3.24 11.31
N LEU A 89 5.46 3.32 12.51
CA LEU A 89 6.61 2.50 12.91
C LEU A 89 6.28 1.01 12.89
N ALA A 90 5.11 0.60 13.40
CA ALA A 90 4.67 -0.80 13.37
C ALA A 90 4.54 -1.32 11.94
N LEU A 91 4.02 -0.51 11.00
CA LEU A 91 3.95 -0.86 9.58
C LEU A 91 5.34 -1.08 9.02
N THR A 92 6.25 -0.14 9.25
CA THR A 92 7.62 -0.23 8.74
C THR A 92 8.34 -1.46 9.30
N ALA A 93 8.18 -1.74 10.59
CA ALA A 93 8.74 -2.93 11.23
C ALA A 93 8.14 -4.21 10.64
N GLY A 94 6.83 -4.22 10.36
CA GLY A 94 6.16 -5.35 9.72
C GLY A 94 6.74 -5.70 8.35
N TRP A 95 6.99 -4.70 7.51
CA TRP A 95 7.66 -4.90 6.21
C TRP A 95 9.08 -5.45 6.36
N ILE A 96 9.85 -4.92 7.31
CA ILE A 96 11.23 -5.38 7.56
C ILE A 96 11.25 -6.83 8.07
N VAL A 97 10.43 -7.14 9.08
CA VAL A 97 10.31 -8.49 9.65
C VAL A 97 9.88 -9.48 8.57
N TRP A 98 8.91 -9.11 7.73
CA TRP A 98 8.48 -9.93 6.61
C TRP A 98 9.64 -10.27 5.66
N LEU A 99 10.41 -9.27 5.23
CA LEU A 99 11.53 -9.49 4.31
C LEU A 99 12.64 -10.31 4.96
N TYR A 100 12.93 -10.04 6.24
CA TYR A 100 13.91 -10.79 7.02
C TYR A 100 13.53 -12.27 7.17
N VAL A 101 12.27 -12.57 7.47
CA VAL A 101 11.78 -13.97 7.56
C VAL A 101 11.85 -14.66 6.20
N ALA A 102 11.49 -13.96 5.13
CA ALA A 102 11.58 -14.50 3.78
C ALA A 102 13.04 -14.86 3.42
N GLU A 103 14.01 -14.00 3.78
CA GLU A 103 15.43 -14.20 3.49
C GLU A 103 16.02 -15.32 4.36
N TRP A 104 15.63 -15.37 5.63
CA TRP A 104 16.13 -16.36 6.58
C TRP A 104 15.72 -17.79 6.23
N ILE A 105 14.48 -17.99 5.78
CA ILE A 105 13.99 -19.31 5.36
C ILE A 105 14.42 -19.61 3.91
N GLY A 106 14.38 -18.59 3.05
CA GLY A 106 14.73 -18.70 1.63
C GLY A 106 13.70 -19.47 0.79
N GLY A 107 13.85 -19.38 -0.53
CA GLY A 107 13.04 -20.10 -1.50
C GLY A 107 11.54 -19.77 -1.47
N VAL A 108 10.76 -20.59 -2.19
CA VAL A 108 9.29 -20.51 -2.19
C VAL A 108 8.66 -20.68 -0.79
N PRO A 109 9.10 -21.61 0.09
CA PRO A 109 8.49 -21.74 1.41
C PRO A 109 8.74 -20.50 2.29
N GLY A 110 9.90 -19.85 2.17
CA GLY A 110 10.19 -18.61 2.88
C GLY A 110 9.24 -17.48 2.50
N VAL A 111 8.99 -17.29 1.19
CA VAL A 111 7.99 -16.32 0.71
C VAL A 111 6.61 -16.62 1.26
N ALA A 112 6.17 -17.90 1.23
CA ALA A 112 4.85 -18.29 1.71
C ALA A 112 4.67 -18.01 3.22
N ILE A 113 5.62 -18.46 4.05
CA ILE A 113 5.59 -18.27 5.51
C ILE A 113 5.64 -16.80 5.87
N ALA A 114 6.57 -16.04 5.26
CA ALA A 114 6.67 -14.62 5.47
C ALA A 114 5.36 -13.92 5.12
N THR A 115 4.75 -14.24 3.97
CA THR A 115 3.49 -13.63 3.53
C THR A 115 2.36 -13.86 4.54
N LEU A 116 2.26 -15.06 5.12
CA LEU A 116 1.28 -15.34 6.19
C LEU A 116 1.52 -14.47 7.43
N ILE A 117 2.78 -14.29 7.84
CA ILE A 117 3.15 -13.40 8.95
C ILE A 117 2.76 -11.97 8.63
N LEU A 118 3.05 -11.48 7.42
CA LEU A 118 2.70 -10.14 6.97
C LEU A 118 1.19 -9.91 6.98
N VAL A 119 0.38 -10.90 6.57
CA VAL A 119 -1.09 -10.82 6.70
C VAL A 119 -1.49 -10.60 8.16
N GLY A 120 -0.91 -11.36 9.10
CA GLY A 120 -1.18 -11.22 10.53
C GLY A 120 -0.81 -9.84 11.08
N VAL A 121 0.38 -9.34 10.72
CA VAL A 121 0.87 -8.02 11.14
C VAL A 121 -0.01 -6.90 10.58
N LEU A 122 -0.30 -6.91 9.27
CA LEU A 122 -1.15 -5.91 8.62
C LEU A 122 -2.59 -5.94 9.16
N THR A 123 -3.14 -7.13 9.41
CA THR A 123 -4.48 -7.27 10.00
C THR A 123 -4.52 -6.64 11.39
N THR A 124 -3.53 -6.95 12.23
CA THR A 124 -3.42 -6.41 13.59
C THR A 124 -3.30 -4.89 13.56
N GLN A 125 -2.46 -4.37 12.65
CA GLN A 125 -2.30 -2.93 12.49
C GLN A 125 -3.59 -2.26 12.01
N PHE A 126 -4.32 -2.81 11.04
CA PHE A 126 -5.58 -2.23 10.60
C PHE A 126 -6.66 -2.24 11.68
N VAL A 127 -6.67 -3.27 12.52
CA VAL A 127 -7.55 -3.31 13.70
C VAL A 127 -7.13 -2.25 14.72
N PHE A 128 -5.83 -2.07 14.95
CA PHE A 128 -5.30 -1.05 15.86
C PHE A 128 -5.62 0.38 15.38
N GLU A 129 -5.37 0.70 14.11
CA GLU A 129 -5.74 1.98 13.50
C GLU A 129 -7.23 2.25 13.69
N ARG A 130 -8.09 1.27 13.41
CA ARG A 130 -9.54 1.43 13.59
C ARG A 130 -9.94 1.74 15.03
N ARG A 131 -9.26 1.14 16.02
CA ARG A 131 -9.50 1.42 17.45
C ARG A 131 -9.06 2.83 17.84
N VAL A 132 -7.88 3.26 17.39
CA VAL A 132 -7.33 4.59 17.71
C VAL A 132 -8.16 5.71 17.07
N PHE A 133 -8.70 5.49 15.87
CA PHE A 133 -9.54 6.48 15.19
C PHE A 133 -11.01 6.46 15.66
N GLU A 134 -11.32 5.87 16.81
CA GLU A 134 -12.65 5.85 17.46
C GLU A 134 -13.84 5.56 16.52
N LEU A 135 -13.63 4.76 15.48
CA LEU A 135 -14.69 4.31 14.58
C LEU A 135 -15.57 3.31 15.34
N ARG A 136 -16.50 3.85 16.14
CA ARG A 136 -17.52 3.17 16.95
C ARG A 136 -18.38 2.28 16.06
N SER A 137 -17.89 1.09 15.78
CA SER A 137 -18.68 0.00 15.23
C SER A 137 -18.26 -1.30 15.90
N PRO A 138 -19.21 -2.21 16.17
CA PRO A 138 -19.02 -3.34 17.07
C PRO A 138 -17.84 -4.25 16.67
N VAL A 139 -17.25 -4.81 17.73
CA VAL A 139 -15.90 -5.38 17.93
C VAL A 139 -15.63 -6.69 17.16
N ARG A 140 -16.12 -6.84 15.93
CA ARG A 140 -15.73 -7.99 15.08
C ARG A 140 -14.58 -7.63 14.16
N PRO A 141 -13.51 -8.46 14.06
CA PRO A 141 -12.53 -8.34 13.00
C PRO A 141 -13.29 -8.37 11.68
N SER A 142 -13.27 -7.24 11.00
CA SER A 142 -13.98 -7.09 9.75
C SER A 142 -13.30 -7.99 8.72
N VAL A 143 -14.06 -8.86 8.07
CA VAL A 143 -13.61 -9.64 6.90
C VAL A 143 -12.90 -8.73 5.89
N ALA A 144 -13.30 -7.46 5.76
CA ALA A 144 -12.64 -6.51 4.88
C ALA A 144 -11.22 -6.12 5.34
N SER A 145 -10.95 -6.04 6.65
CA SER A 145 -9.59 -5.75 7.16
C SER A 145 -8.63 -6.89 6.86
N VAL A 146 -9.09 -8.13 7.08
CA VAL A 146 -8.33 -9.33 6.72
C VAL A 146 -8.10 -9.36 5.22
N LEU A 147 -9.15 -9.14 4.42
CA LEU A 147 -9.06 -9.18 2.97
C LEU A 147 -8.13 -8.09 2.39
N SER A 148 -8.16 -6.87 2.92
CA SER A 148 -7.23 -5.80 2.54
C SER A 148 -5.79 -6.13 2.94
N ALA A 149 -5.58 -6.72 4.13
CA ALA A 149 -4.25 -7.18 4.56
C ALA A 149 -3.74 -8.32 3.66
N THR A 150 -4.60 -9.27 3.30
CA THR A 150 -4.28 -10.35 2.36
C THR A 150 -3.91 -9.81 1.00
N LEU A 151 -4.66 -8.85 0.45
CA LEU A 151 -4.35 -8.24 -0.85
C LEU A 151 -2.97 -7.55 -0.85
N LEU A 152 -2.67 -6.77 0.19
CA LEU A 152 -1.36 -6.11 0.32
C LEU A 152 -0.22 -7.11 0.49
N ALA A 153 -0.41 -8.13 1.33
CA ALA A 153 0.61 -9.16 1.54
C ALA A 153 0.86 -9.98 0.27
N VAL A 154 -0.19 -10.36 -0.46
CA VAL A 154 -0.09 -11.04 -1.76
C VAL A 154 0.64 -10.16 -2.77
N GLY A 155 0.33 -8.86 -2.83
CA GLY A 155 1.05 -7.94 -3.70
C GLY A 155 2.53 -7.83 -3.34
N GLY A 156 2.85 -7.74 -2.05
CA GLY A 156 4.24 -7.76 -1.57
C GLY A 156 4.95 -9.07 -1.94
N ALA A 157 4.27 -10.21 -1.82
CA ALA A 157 4.79 -11.51 -2.22
C ALA A 157 5.06 -11.59 -3.73
N VAL A 158 4.15 -11.09 -4.57
CA VAL A 158 4.37 -11.03 -6.02
C VAL A 158 5.58 -10.16 -6.35
N LEU A 159 5.72 -9.02 -5.68
CA LEU A 159 6.86 -8.13 -5.86
C LEU A 159 8.18 -8.82 -5.45
N LEU A 160 8.20 -9.50 -4.29
CA LEU A 160 9.35 -10.28 -3.83
C LEU A 160 9.71 -11.40 -4.81
N VAL A 161 8.71 -12.15 -5.30
CA VAL A 161 8.91 -13.24 -6.25
C VAL A 161 9.47 -12.72 -7.58
N SER A 162 8.96 -11.58 -8.05
CA SER A 162 9.42 -10.95 -9.29
C SER A 162 10.90 -10.58 -9.25
N VAL A 163 11.45 -10.29 -8.07
CA VAL A 163 12.87 -9.97 -7.91
C VAL A 163 13.71 -11.23 -7.67
N TRP A 164 13.26 -12.15 -6.82
CA TRP A 164 14.09 -13.26 -6.37
C TRP A 164 14.14 -14.45 -7.34
N PHE A 165 13.08 -14.65 -8.13
CA PHE A 165 12.94 -15.85 -8.95
C PHE A 165 12.79 -15.57 -10.44
N VAL A 166 12.68 -14.30 -10.85
CA VAL A 166 12.50 -13.94 -12.26
C VAL A 166 13.68 -13.12 -12.74
N ASP A 167 14.61 -13.76 -13.44
CA ASP A 167 15.77 -13.11 -14.06
C ASP A 167 15.54 -12.80 -15.55
N ALA A 168 14.33 -12.33 -15.87
CA ALA A 168 13.87 -12.12 -17.25
C ALA A 168 13.74 -10.63 -17.55
N ALA A 169 14.65 -10.04 -18.32
CA ALA A 169 14.48 -8.68 -18.83
C ALA A 169 13.86 -8.71 -20.23
N ILE A 170 12.71 -8.07 -20.42
CA ILE A 170 12.16 -7.84 -21.77
C ILE A 170 12.81 -6.57 -22.29
N VAL A 171 13.67 -6.73 -23.30
CA VAL A 171 14.35 -5.62 -23.96
C VAL A 171 13.69 -5.39 -25.31
N SER A 172 13.14 -4.19 -25.54
CA SER A 172 12.63 -3.83 -26.85
C SER A 172 13.79 -3.67 -27.84
N PRO A 173 13.59 -3.96 -29.14
CA PRO A 173 14.53 -3.53 -30.17
C PRO A 173 14.78 -2.01 -30.04
N PRO A 174 16.02 -1.53 -30.26
CA PRO A 174 16.31 -0.10 -30.19
C PRO A 174 15.48 0.64 -31.24
N ILE A 175 14.65 1.57 -30.80
CA ILE A 175 13.91 2.45 -31.69
C ILE A 175 14.83 3.64 -31.95
N SER A 176 15.39 3.70 -33.16
CA SER A 176 16.17 4.85 -33.60
C SER A 176 15.23 6.00 -33.88
N LEU A 177 15.14 6.96 -32.97
CA LEU A 177 14.73 8.31 -33.33
C LEU A 177 15.93 8.95 -34.01
N GLU A 178 15.69 9.81 -34.99
CA GLU A 178 16.70 10.43 -35.86
C GLU A 178 17.86 11.13 -35.11
N ILE A 179 17.68 11.36 -33.79
CA ILE A 179 18.63 12.03 -32.89
C ILE A 179 19.00 11.15 -31.67
N THR A 180 18.18 10.15 -31.30
CA THR A 180 18.39 9.32 -30.09
C THR A 180 17.89 7.88 -30.26
N THR A 181 18.66 6.90 -29.80
CA THR A 181 18.18 5.52 -29.68
C THR A 181 17.48 5.33 -28.34
N VAL A 182 16.19 5.00 -28.36
CA VAL A 182 15.43 4.67 -27.16
C VAL A 182 15.34 3.15 -27.02
N VAL A 183 15.84 2.62 -25.92
CA VAL A 183 15.71 1.21 -25.54
C VAL A 183 14.78 1.12 -24.35
N LEU A 184 13.66 0.43 -24.51
CA LEU A 184 12.73 0.18 -23.42
C LEU A 184 13.09 -1.15 -22.77
N ARG A 185 13.59 -1.11 -21.53
CA ARG A 185 13.85 -2.30 -20.71
C ARG A 185 12.76 -2.43 -19.66
N ILE A 186 11.94 -3.46 -19.79
CA ILE A 186 10.93 -3.81 -18.78
C ILE A 186 11.51 -4.93 -17.91
N GLU A 187 11.76 -4.59 -16.65
CA GLU A 187 12.24 -5.54 -15.66
C GLU A 187 11.05 -6.16 -14.89
N PRO A 188 11.14 -7.41 -14.42
CA PRO A 188 10.05 -8.08 -13.69
C PRO A 188 9.62 -7.31 -12.44
N VAL A 189 10.55 -6.61 -11.79
CA VAL A 189 10.28 -5.73 -10.65
C VAL A 189 9.29 -4.62 -10.99
N GLN A 190 9.29 -4.11 -12.22
CA GLN A 190 8.33 -3.08 -12.66
C GLN A 190 6.92 -3.67 -12.78
N LEU A 191 6.80 -4.89 -13.32
CA LEU A 191 5.53 -5.61 -13.37
C LEU A 191 5.04 -5.96 -11.95
N GLY A 192 5.94 -6.41 -11.07
CA GLY A 192 5.65 -6.65 -9.66
C GLY A 192 5.14 -5.41 -8.94
N ALA A 193 5.76 -4.25 -9.18
CA ALA A 193 5.32 -2.96 -8.64
C ALA A 193 3.94 -2.55 -9.15
N VAL A 194 3.63 -2.77 -10.44
CA VAL A 194 2.30 -2.50 -11.02
C VAL A 194 1.25 -3.41 -10.37
N VAL A 195 1.52 -4.71 -10.24
CA VAL A 195 0.59 -5.66 -9.59
C VAL A 195 0.38 -5.30 -8.13
N PHE A 196 1.46 -4.97 -7.40
CA PHE A 196 1.37 -4.48 -6.02
C PHE A 196 0.49 -3.24 -5.93
N GLY A 197 0.68 -2.25 -6.81
CA GLY A 197 -0.10 -1.02 -6.80
C GLY A 197 -1.58 -1.23 -7.09
N LEU A 198 -1.93 -2.15 -7.99
CA LEU A 198 -3.32 -2.53 -8.24
C LEU A 198 -3.95 -3.20 -7.01
N LEU A 199 -3.24 -4.11 -6.36
CA LEU A 199 -3.73 -4.79 -5.15
C LEU A 199 -3.84 -3.83 -3.96
N ALA A 200 -2.88 -2.93 -3.80
CA ALA A 200 -2.92 -1.85 -2.82
C ALA A 200 -4.13 -0.95 -3.07
N PHE A 201 -4.37 -0.54 -4.32
CA PHE A 201 -5.54 0.26 -4.70
C PHE A 201 -6.85 -0.43 -4.32
N VAL A 202 -7.02 -1.71 -4.66
CA VAL A 202 -8.22 -2.46 -4.31
C VAL A 202 -8.36 -2.60 -2.78
N ALA A 203 -7.25 -2.83 -2.06
CA ALA A 203 -7.24 -2.92 -0.61
C ALA A 203 -7.70 -1.60 0.06
N HIS A 204 -7.22 -0.46 -0.45
CA HIS A 204 -7.60 0.88 0.01
C HIS A 204 -9.02 1.25 -0.36
N GLN A 205 -9.44 0.99 -1.60
CA GLN A 205 -10.79 1.27 -2.06
C GLN A 205 -11.83 0.52 -1.22
N ARG A 206 -11.58 -0.76 -0.90
CA ARG A 206 -12.44 -1.57 -0.01
C ARG A 206 -12.52 -0.99 1.40
N ARG A 207 -11.40 -0.48 1.92
CA ARG A 207 -11.32 0.15 3.24
C ARG A 207 -12.10 1.47 3.28
N PHE A 208 -11.92 2.33 2.27
CA PHE A 208 -12.60 3.63 2.17
C PHE A 208 -14.10 3.51 1.92
N ARG A 209 -14.53 2.54 1.11
CA ARG A 209 -15.96 2.32 0.84
C ARG A 209 -16.76 2.10 2.12
N ARG A 210 -16.19 1.40 3.11
CA ARG A 210 -16.84 1.22 4.41
C ARG A 210 -16.89 2.48 5.27
N LEU A 211 -15.86 3.33 5.21
CA LEU A 211 -15.83 4.58 5.97
C LEU A 211 -16.92 5.55 5.51
N ILE A 212 -17.36 5.45 4.25
CA ILE A 212 -18.40 6.29 3.65
C ILE A 212 -19.81 5.68 3.84
N GLU A 213 -19.91 4.35 3.95
CA GLU A 213 -21.19 3.64 4.14
C GLU A 213 -21.66 3.60 5.62
N THR A 214 -20.79 3.95 6.58
CA THR A 214 -21.11 4.13 8.02
C THR A 214 -21.42 5.57 8.36
#